data_AF-A0A7S5DT15-F1
#
_entry.id   AF-A0A7S5DT15-F1
#
_cell.length_a   1.000
_cell.length_b   1.000
_cell.length_c   1.000
_cell.angle_alpha   90.00
_cell.angle_beta   90.00
_cell.angle_gamma   90.00
#
_symmetry.space_group_name_H-M   'P 1'
#
loop_
_entity.id
_entity.type
_entity.pdbx_description
1 polymer ?
#
loop_
_entity_poly.entity_id
_entity_poly.type
_entity_poly.pdbx_seq_one_letter_code
_entity_poly.pdbx_strand_id
1 'polypeptide(L)'
;MERVSKPGRGVPADEEKIAVALAKARVCLTAMSDLMGDTSWLVGEQPTLADLYAAPMFDYFFMTPEGVELINQYANLKAWWSRMALRPSMIATKPS
;
A
#
# COMPACT_ATOMS: atom_id res chain seq x y z
N MET A 1 2.71 -9.63 -4.63
CA MET A 1 3.75 -10.63 -4.29
C MET A 1 4.28 -11.33 -5.53
N GLU A 2 3.42 -11.84 -6.43
CA GLU A 2 3.81 -12.46 -7.72
C GLU A 2 5.00 -11.79 -8.42
N ARG A 3 4.91 -10.47 -8.67
CA ARG A 3 5.96 -9.70 -9.34
C ARG A 3 7.18 -9.35 -8.48
N VAL A 4 7.06 -9.38 -7.15
CA VAL A 4 8.17 -9.08 -6.23
C VAL A 4 8.99 -10.33 -5.95
N SER A 5 8.35 -11.51 -5.83
CA SER A 5 9.02 -12.72 -5.36
C SER A 5 9.45 -13.69 -6.46
N LYS A 6 8.73 -13.76 -7.59
CA LYS A 6 8.99 -14.78 -8.62
C LYS A 6 10.15 -14.47 -9.55
N PRO A 7 10.39 -13.21 -9.99
CA PRO A 7 11.56 -12.91 -10.82
C PRO A 7 12.89 -13.27 -10.13
N GLY A 8 12.99 -13.05 -8.81
CA GLY A 8 14.15 -13.48 -8.02
C GLY A 8 14.36 -15.00 -7.93
N ARG A 9 13.39 -15.80 -8.39
CA ARG A 9 13.44 -17.28 -8.46
C ARG A 9 13.47 -17.80 -9.91
N GLY A 10 13.59 -16.92 -10.91
CA GLY A 10 13.61 -17.30 -12.33
C GLY A 10 12.25 -17.76 -12.88
N VAL A 11 11.15 -17.52 -12.16
CA VAL A 11 9.80 -17.87 -12.60
C VAL A 11 9.10 -16.62 -13.14
N PRO A 12 8.49 -16.65 -14.33
CA PRO A 12 7.70 -15.54 -14.84
C PRO A 12 6.52 -15.20 -13.91
N ALA A 13 6.17 -13.92 -13.84
CA ALA A 13 4.98 -13.50 -13.11
C ALA A 13 3.71 -13.97 -13.82
N ASP A 14 2.67 -14.28 -13.05
CA ASP A 14 1.36 -14.64 -13.57
C ASP A 14 0.49 -13.39 -13.71
N GLU A 15 0.38 -12.88 -14.94
CA GLU A 15 -0.31 -11.62 -15.25
C GLU A 15 -1.82 -11.68 -14.96
N GLU A 16 -2.46 -12.84 -15.13
CA GLU A 16 -3.87 -13.00 -14.83
C GLU A 16 -4.12 -12.91 -13.32
N LYS A 17 -3.27 -13.55 -12.51
CA LYS A 17 -3.34 -13.42 -11.05
C LYS A 17 -3.07 -11.99 -10.58
N ILE A 18 -2.15 -11.28 -11.23
CA ILE A 18 -1.90 -9.87 -10.95
C ILE A 18 -3.15 -9.04 -11.24
N ALA A 19 -3.77 -9.20 -12.41
CA ALA A 19 -4.99 -8.47 -12.77
C ALA A 19 -6.14 -8.71 -11.77
N VAL A 20 -6.38 -9.97 -11.38
CA VAL A 20 -7.41 -10.32 -10.38
C VAL A 20 -7.09 -9.71 -9.02
N ALA A 21 -5.83 -9.72 -8.59
CA ALA A 21 -5.41 -9.11 -7.34
C ALA A 21 -5.57 -7.58 -7.35
N LEU A 22 -5.25 -6.92 -8.47
CA LEU A 22 -5.40 -5.48 -8.65
C LEU A 22 -6.88 -5.05 -8.60
N ALA A 23 -7.78 -5.85 -9.16
CA ALA A 23 -9.22 -5.60 -9.07
C ALA A 23 -9.71 -5.61 -7.62
N LYS A 24 -9.25 -6.58 -6.81
CA LYS A 24 -9.58 -6.65 -5.37
C LYS A 24 -8.96 -5.50 -4.58
N ALA A 25 -7.70 -5.17 -4.87
CA ALA A 25 -7.01 -4.05 -4.25
C ALA A 25 -7.75 -2.73 -4.49
N ARG A 26 -8.27 -2.51 -5.69
CA ARG A 26 -9.05 -1.32 -6.04
C ARG A 26 -10.28 -1.17 -5.15
N VAL A 27 -11.02 -2.25 -4.89
CA VAL A 27 -12.19 -2.23 -3.99
C VAL A 27 -11.77 -1.83 -2.57
N CYS A 28 -10.72 -2.45 -2.04
CA CYS A 28 -10.23 -2.15 -0.69
C CYS A 28 -9.73 -0.70 -0.57
N LEU A 29 -8.95 -0.22 -1.54
CA LEU A 29 -8.41 1.14 -1.54
C LEU A 29 -9.50 2.20 -1.67
N THR A 30 -10.54 1.93 -2.48
CA THR A 30 -11.72 2.81 -2.56
C THR A 30 -12.38 2.91 -1.19
N ALA A 31 -12.70 1.78 -0.55
CA ALA A 31 -13.32 1.77 0.77
C ALA A 31 -12.46 2.47 1.84
N MET A 32 -11.14 2.23 1.83
CA MET A 32 -10.22 2.90 2.77
C MET A 32 -10.16 4.41 2.52
N SER A 33 -10.09 4.84 1.26
CA SER A 33 -10.10 6.25 0.88
C SER A 33 -11.39 6.93 1.33
N ASP A 34 -12.54 6.29 1.11
CA ASP A 34 -13.85 6.84 1.47
C ASP A 34 -14.01 6.94 3.00
N LEU A 35 -13.58 5.92 3.74
CA LEU A 35 -13.62 5.90 5.21
C LEU A 35 -12.68 6.95 5.83
N MET A 36 -11.52 7.17 5.21
CA MET A 36 -10.57 8.20 5.63
C MET A 36 -11.15 9.61 5.36
N GLY A 37 -11.82 9.81 4.22
CA GLY A 37 -12.31 11.12 3.82
C GLY A 37 -11.17 12.14 3.80
N ASP A 38 -11.35 13.24 4.54
CA ASP A 38 -10.42 14.36 4.62
C ASP A 38 -9.46 14.29 5.83
N THR A 39 -9.48 13.21 6.60
CA THR A 39 -8.59 13.07 7.77
C THR A 39 -7.13 12.83 7.35
N SER A 40 -6.20 13.01 8.29
CA SER A 40 -4.77 12.74 8.05
C SER A 40 -4.34 11.29 8.35
N TRP A 41 -5.18 10.53 9.03
CA TRP A 41 -4.94 9.11 9.39
C TRP A 41 -6.16 8.29 9.02
N LEU A 42 -5.99 6.97 8.87
CA LEU A 42 -7.06 6.09 8.38
C LEU A 42 -8.34 6.19 9.22
N VAL A 43 -8.21 6.46 10.52
CA VAL A 43 -9.33 6.67 11.44
C VAL A 43 -9.00 7.79 12.43
N GLY A 44 -9.74 8.90 12.37
CA GLY A 44 -9.60 10.02 13.29
C GLY A 44 -8.40 10.93 13.03
N GLU A 45 -8.01 11.72 14.04
CA GLU A 45 -7.00 12.80 13.91
C GLU A 45 -5.58 12.39 14.29
N GLN A 46 -5.39 11.19 14.84
CA GLN A 46 -4.10 10.67 15.31
C GLN A 46 -3.83 9.28 14.73
N PRO A 47 -2.56 8.86 14.58
CA PRO A 47 -2.24 7.53 14.09
C PRO A 47 -2.73 6.47 15.08
N THR A 48 -3.41 5.46 14.56
CA THR A 48 -3.97 4.35 15.33
C THR A 48 -3.33 3.03 14.90
N LEU A 49 -3.75 1.93 15.55
CA LEU A 49 -3.35 0.60 15.13
C LEU A 49 -3.73 0.30 13.67
N ALA A 50 -4.80 0.89 13.14
CA ALA A 50 -5.19 0.71 11.74
C ALA A 50 -4.09 1.18 10.78
N ASP A 51 -3.48 2.35 11.07
CA ASP A 51 -2.40 2.89 10.27
C ASP A 51 -1.14 2.02 10.34
N LEU A 52 -0.77 1.61 11.55
CA LEU A 52 0.41 0.76 11.77
C LEU A 52 0.26 -0.62 11.13
N TYR A 53 -0.95 -1.17 11.15
CA TYR A 53 -1.26 -2.45 10.52
C TYR A 53 -1.18 -2.33 8.99
N ALA A 54 -1.76 -1.28 8.40
CA ALA A 54 -1.79 -1.10 6.95
C ALA A 54 -0.43 -0.75 6.35
N ALA A 55 0.42 -0.02 7.08
CA ALA A 55 1.69 0.51 6.59
C ALA A 55 2.60 -0.51 5.87
N PRO A 56 2.91 -1.71 6.43
CA PRO A 56 3.72 -2.71 5.73
C PRO A 56 3.07 -3.22 4.44
N MET A 57 1.74 -3.32 4.36
CA MET A 57 1.08 -3.69 3.10
C MET A 57 1.31 -2.62 2.03
N PHE A 58 1.22 -1.34 2.40
CA PHE A 58 1.49 -0.25 1.46
C PHE A 58 2.94 -0.21 1.02
N ASP A 59 3.91 -0.47 1.90
CA ASP A 59 5.33 -0.59 1.51
C ASP A 59 5.50 -1.57 0.33
N TYR A 60 4.86 -2.73 0.40
CA TYR A 60 4.85 -3.70 -0.71
C TYR A 60 4.15 -3.20 -1.99
N PHE A 61 3.10 -2.37 -1.89
CA PHE A 61 2.49 -1.74 -3.06
C PHE A 61 3.50 -0.88 -3.81
N PHE A 62 4.28 -0.08 -3.08
CA PHE A 62 5.28 0.82 -3.65
C PHE A 62 6.51 0.10 -4.22
N MET A 63 6.68 -1.20 -3.94
CA MET A 63 7.72 -2.03 -4.57
C MET A 63 7.35 -2.50 -5.99
N THR A 64 6.13 -2.24 -6.48
CA THR A 64 5.67 -2.68 -7.81
C THR A 64 5.14 -1.53 -8.66
N PRO A 65 5.40 -1.50 -9.99
CA PRO A 65 4.84 -0.50 -10.88
C PRO A 65 3.31 -0.41 -10.81
N GLU A 66 2.61 -1.53 -10.82
CA GLU A 66 1.15 -1.58 -10.79
C GLU A 66 0.58 -1.08 -9.46
N GLY A 67 1.26 -1.38 -8.35
CA GLY A 67 0.87 -0.88 -7.04
C GLY A 67 1.03 0.63 -6.94
N VAL A 68 2.14 1.17 -7.45
CA VAL A 68 2.38 2.62 -7.55
C VAL A 68 1.31 3.29 -8.43
N GLU A 69 1.02 2.73 -9.59
CA GLU A 69 -0.02 3.24 -10.51
C GLU A 69 -1.40 3.24 -9.86
N LEU A 70 -1.75 2.18 -9.13
CA LEU A 70 -3.03 2.08 -8.44
C LEU A 70 -3.15 3.10 -7.31
N ILE A 71 -2.13 3.25 -6.46
CA ILE A 71 -2.15 4.20 -5.34
C ILE A 71 -2.22 5.65 -5.82
N ASN A 72 -1.64 5.97 -6.97
CA ASN A 72 -1.64 7.33 -7.51
C ASN A 72 -3.07 7.83 -7.84
N GLN A 73 -4.06 6.94 -7.86
CA GLN A 73 -5.48 7.26 -8.05
C GLN A 73 -6.18 7.71 -6.76
N TYR A 74 -5.53 7.59 -5.59
CA TYR A 74 -6.08 7.91 -4.27
C TYR A 74 -5.19 8.94 -3.55
N ALA A 75 -5.47 10.22 -3.75
CA ALA A 75 -4.63 11.32 -3.26
C ALA A 75 -4.47 11.34 -1.72
N ASN A 76 -5.56 11.07 -0.98
CA ASN A 76 -5.55 11.02 0.48
C ASN A 76 -4.69 9.87 1.02
N LEU A 77 -4.84 8.65 0.48
CA LEU A 77 -4.02 7.49 0.85
C LEU A 77 -2.55 7.70 0.48
N LYS A 78 -2.27 8.32 -0.66
CA LYS A 78 -0.90 8.69 -1.04
C LYS A 78 -0.29 9.68 -0.04
N ALA A 79 -1.04 10.71 0.35
CA ALA A 79 -0.59 11.68 1.34
C ALA A 79 -0.39 11.04 2.73
N TRP A 80 -1.28 10.13 3.12
CA TRP A 80 -1.13 9.32 4.33
C TRP A 80 0.16 8.50 4.30
N TRP A 81 0.45 7.80 3.20
CA TRP A 81 1.67 7.02 3.07
C TRP A 81 2.92 7.90 3.18
N SER A 82 2.95 9.07 2.53
CA SER A 82 4.08 10.00 2.64
C SER A 82 4.36 10.42 4.08
N ARG A 83 3.33 10.59 4.92
CA ARG A 83 3.50 10.83 6.36
C ARG A 83 3.99 9.59 7.10
N MET A 84 3.35 8.44 6.87
CA MET A 84 3.65 7.18 7.56
C MET A 84 5.09 6.71 7.29
N ALA A 85 5.53 6.73 6.02
CA ALA A 85 6.85 6.28 5.59
C ALA A 85 8.01 7.11 6.17
N LEU A 86 7.76 8.36 6.56
CA LEU A 86 8.74 9.24 7.18
C LEU A 86 8.83 9.10 8.71
N ARG A 87 7.94 8.32 9.33
CA ARG A 87 8.01 8.10 10.79
C ARG A 87 9.28 7.33 11.14
N PRO A 88 10.05 7.76 12.16
CA PRO A 88 11.26 7.06 12.58
C PRO A 88 11.01 5.57 12.89
N SER A 89 9.86 5.26 13.51
CA SER A 89 9.48 3.88 13.82
C SER A 89 9.26 3.01 12.58
N MET A 90 8.78 3.58 11.47
CA MET A 90 8.60 2.83 10.21
C MET A 90 9.93 2.66 9.48
N ILE A 91 10.79 3.67 9.48
CA ILE A 91 12.12 3.56 8.88
C ILE A 91 12.93 2.46 9.58
N ALA A 92 12.80 2.35 10.90
CA ALA A 92 13.48 1.33 11.70
C ALA A 92 13.03 -0.12 11.44
N THR A 93 11.90 -0.35 10.74
CA THR A 93 11.46 -1.72 10.39
C THR A 93 11.96 -2.19 9.04
N LYS A 94 12.65 -1.34 8.26
CA LYS A 94 13.15 -1.76 6.95
C LYS A 94 14.20 -2.88 7.12
N PRO A 95 14.08 -3.99 6.36
CA PRO A 95 15.09 -5.04 6.38
C PRO A 95 16.47 -4.46 6.03
N SER A 96 17.48 -4.84 6.80
CA SER A 96 18.90 -4.56 6.56
C SER A 96 19.44 -5.34 5.37
#